data_AF-A0A7V6YHB0-F1
#
_entry.id   AF-A0A7V6YHB0-F1
#
_cell.length_a   1.000
_cell.length_b   1.000
_cell.length_c   1.000
_cell.angle_alpha   90.00
_cell.angle_beta   90.00
_cell.angle_gamma   90.00
#
_symmetry.space_group_name_H-M   'P 1'
#
loop_
_entity.id
_entity.type
_entity.pdbx_description
1 polymer ?
#
loop_
_entity_poly.entity_id
_entity_poly.type
_entity_poly.pdbx_seq_one_letter_code
_entity_poly.pdbx_strand_id
1 'polypeptide(L)'
;MRPRFWQPLTGRDRVALVGEAGGFSSSSFAEGLSFALKSAQALAASLNEGLTGFQGPYRAMVRILKGSIAFKGVKNLVMYHQTLRGLVMRTGILSSEVYAGAR
;
A
#
# COMPACT_ATOMS: atom_id res chain seq x y z
N MET A 1 3.83 -9.85 -10.89
CA MET A 1 3.97 -8.44 -11.32
C MET A 1 3.85 -7.55 -10.09
N ARG A 2 4.84 -6.67 -9.81
CA ARG A 2 4.73 -5.68 -8.72
C ARG A 2 3.99 -4.45 -9.25
N PRO A 3 2.85 -4.01 -8.65
CA PRO A 3 2.19 -2.79 -9.08
C PRO A 3 3.17 -1.62 -8.94
N ARG A 4 3.29 -0.76 -9.96
CA ARG A 4 4.06 0.47 -9.81
C ARG A 4 3.39 1.31 -8.73
N PHE A 5 4.18 1.98 -7.91
CA PHE A 5 3.72 2.79 -6.77
C PHE A 5 2.58 3.78 -7.12
N TRP A 6 2.49 4.25 -8.37
CA TRP A 6 1.49 5.20 -8.85
C TRP A 6 0.18 4.59 -9.39
N GLN A 7 0.01 3.28 -9.38
CA GLN A 7 -1.02 2.61 -10.18
C GLN A 7 -2.36 2.27 -9.53
N PRO A 8 -2.64 2.40 -8.21
CA PRO A 8 -3.94 1.95 -7.77
C PRO A 8 -5.05 2.83 -8.37
N LEU A 9 -5.88 2.21 -9.21
CA LEU A 9 -6.98 2.84 -9.92
C LEU A 9 -8.25 2.53 -9.14
N THR A 10 -8.97 3.56 -8.74
CA THR A 10 -10.25 3.41 -8.02
C THR A 10 -11.45 3.29 -8.98
N GLY A 11 -11.21 3.40 -10.28
CA GLY A 11 -12.24 3.47 -11.32
C GLY A 11 -12.67 4.90 -11.68
N ARG A 12 -13.68 5.02 -12.55
CA ARG A 12 -14.19 6.28 -13.11
C ARG A 12 -15.71 6.24 -13.23
N ASP A 13 -16.36 7.37 -12.93
CA ASP A 13 -17.81 7.56 -13.01
C ASP A 13 -18.58 6.43 -12.31
N ARG A 14 -19.25 5.56 -13.07
CA ARG A 14 -20.10 4.48 -12.55
C ARG A 14 -19.37 3.16 -12.30
N VAL A 15 -18.06 3.09 -12.58
CA VAL A 15 -17.27 1.86 -12.44
C VAL A 15 -16.25 2.03 -11.33
N ALA A 16 -16.30 1.15 -10.34
CA ALA A 16 -15.32 1.08 -9.27
C ALA A 16 -14.38 -0.11 -9.48
N LEU A 17 -13.09 0.07 -9.21
CA LEU A 17 -12.10 -1.00 -9.27
C LEU A 17 -11.57 -1.28 -7.86
N VAL A 18 -11.48 -2.55 -7.52
CA VAL A 18 -11.28 -3.02 -6.15
C VAL A 18 -10.30 -4.19 -6.16
N GLY A 19 -9.62 -4.42 -5.04
CA GLY A 19 -8.63 -5.51 -4.95
C GLY A 19 -7.54 -5.41 -6.00
N GLU A 20 -7.13 -6.56 -6.54
CA GLU A 20 -6.06 -6.60 -7.53
C GLU A 20 -6.41 -5.86 -8.83
N ALA A 21 -7.69 -5.85 -9.22
CA ALA A 21 -8.16 -5.08 -10.37
C ALA A 21 -7.96 -3.57 -10.19
N GLY A 22 -8.03 -3.09 -8.95
CA GLY A 22 -7.70 -1.71 -8.57
C GLY A 22 -6.23 -1.47 -8.25
N GLY A 23 -5.35 -2.47 -8.38
CA GLY A 23 -3.94 -2.37 -8.00
C GLY A 23 -3.68 -2.40 -6.49
N PHE A 24 -4.67 -2.82 -5.69
CA PHE A 24 -4.55 -3.00 -4.24
C PHE A 24 -3.97 -4.38 -3.90
N SER A 25 -2.76 -4.65 -4.38
CA SER A 25 -2.04 -5.90 -4.09
C SER A 25 -0.70 -5.62 -3.39
N SER A 26 -0.41 -6.42 -2.36
CA SER A 26 0.90 -6.49 -1.70
C SER A 26 1.57 -7.80 -2.09
N SER A 27 2.90 -7.82 -2.21
CA SER A 27 3.65 -9.05 -2.53
C SER A 27 3.59 -10.11 -1.43
N SER A 28 3.17 -9.75 -0.22
CA SER A 28 2.86 -10.71 0.86
C SER A 28 1.39 -11.11 0.78
N PHE A 29 1.12 -12.42 0.73
CA PHE A 29 -0.22 -12.98 0.52
C PHE A 29 -1.26 -12.47 1.53
N ALA A 30 -0.95 -12.50 2.82
CA ALA A 30 -1.86 -12.05 3.88
C ALA A 30 -2.15 -10.54 3.80
N GLU A 31 -1.16 -9.73 3.41
CA GLU A 31 -1.40 -8.31 3.20
C GLU A 31 -2.19 -8.06 1.92
N GLY A 32 -1.92 -8.78 0.83
CA GLY A 32 -2.64 -8.65 -0.44
C GLY A 32 -4.14 -8.87 -0.26
N LEU A 33 -4.52 -9.92 0.47
CA LEU A 33 -5.92 -10.18 0.83
C LEU A 33 -6.50 -9.06 1.72
N SER A 34 -5.72 -8.56 2.69
CA SER A 34 -6.15 -7.44 3.54
C SER A 34 -6.41 -6.16 2.74
N PHE A 35 -5.53 -5.83 1.77
CA PHE A 35 -5.72 -4.67 0.89
C PHE A 35 -6.95 -4.82 0.01
N ALA A 36 -7.21 -6.02 -0.53
CA ALA A 36 -8.40 -6.28 -1.30
C ALA A 36 -9.68 -6.09 -0.48
N LEU A 37 -9.76 -6.71 0.70
CA LEU A 37 -10.92 -6.59 1.59
C LEU A 37 -11.15 -5.15 2.06
N LYS A 38 -10.09 -4.43 2.44
CA LYS A 38 -10.18 -3.02 2.85
C LYS A 38 -10.67 -2.12 1.71
N SER A 39 -10.19 -2.36 0.48
CA SER A 39 -10.69 -1.62 -0.68
C SER A 39 -12.15 -1.93 -1.00
N ALA A 40 -12.61 -3.17 -0.77
CA ALA A 40 -14.02 -3.56 -0.91
C ALA A 40 -14.90 -2.92 0.16
N GLN A 41 -14.45 -2.92 1.41
CA GLN A 41 -15.14 -2.26 2.51
C GLN A 41 -15.28 -0.75 2.27
N ALA A 42 -14.21 -0.09 1.80
CA ALA A 42 -14.25 1.34 1.47
C ALA A 42 -15.26 1.63 0.34
N LEU A 43 -15.35 0.75 -0.67
CA LEU A 43 -16.34 0.90 -1.72
C LEU A 43 -17.76 0.72 -1.19
N ALA A 44 -18.00 -0.33 -0.39
CA ALA A 44 -19.31 -0.59 0.19
C ALA A 44 -19.79 0.57 1.07
N ALA A 45 -18.90 1.13 1.91
CA ALA A 45 -19.21 2.31 2.70
C ALA A 45 -19.58 3.52 1.83
N SER A 46 -18.82 3.76 0.75
CA SER A 46 -19.10 4.88 -0.17
C SER A 46 -20.40 4.71 -0.94
N LEU A 47 -20.78 3.47 -1.28
CA LEU A 47 -22.03 3.17 -1.97
C LEU A 47 -23.26 3.29 -1.05
N ASN A 48 -23.10 3.06 0.25
CA ASN A 48 -24.17 3.25 1.24
C ASN A 48 -24.60 4.72 1.37
N GLU A 49 -23.70 5.67 1.10
CA GLU A 49 -24.02 7.11 1.09
C GLU A 49 -24.78 7.54 -0.18
N GLY A 50 -24.73 6.73 -1.24
CA GLY A 50 -25.46 6.94 -2.48
C GLY A 50 -24.75 6.41 -3.72
N LEU A 51 -25.51 6.04 -4.74
CA LEU A 51 -24.97 5.53 -6.02
C LEU A 51 -24.38 6.64 -6.91
N THR A 52 -24.73 7.90 -6.65
CA THR A 52 -24.21 9.05 -7.39
C THR A 52 -23.13 9.73 -6.57
N GLY A 53 -21.94 9.91 -7.15
CA GLY A 53 -20.83 10.59 -6.47
C GLY A 53 -19.98 9.74 -5.51
N PHE A 54 -20.28 8.45 -5.33
CA PHE A 54 -19.54 7.54 -4.43
C PHE A 54 -18.02 7.50 -4.68
N GLN A 55 -17.57 7.82 -5.90
CA GLN A 55 -16.16 7.87 -6.29
C GLN A 55 -15.32 8.84 -5.45
N GLY A 56 -15.90 9.97 -5.03
CA GLY A 56 -15.21 10.97 -4.21
C GLY A 56 -14.84 10.41 -2.83
N PRO A 57 -15.85 10.00 -2.02
CA PRO A 57 -15.65 9.32 -0.75
C PRO A 57 -14.74 8.09 -0.89
N TYR A 58 -14.98 7.27 -1.92
CA TYR A 58 -14.17 6.08 -2.16
C TYR A 58 -12.70 6.42 -2.32
N ARG A 59 -12.35 7.35 -3.21
CA ARG A 59 -10.96 7.82 -3.42
C ARG A 59 -10.33 8.36 -2.14
N ALA A 60 -11.10 9.04 -1.30
CA ALA A 60 -10.60 9.55 -0.03
C ALA A 60 -10.24 8.41 0.93
N MET A 61 -11.12 7.41 1.06
CA MET A 61 -10.92 6.25 1.94
C MET A 61 -9.74 5.38 1.50
N VAL A 62 -9.58 5.10 0.20
CA VAL A 62 -8.46 4.29 -0.28
C VAL A 62 -7.13 5.05 -0.36
N ARG A 63 -7.09 6.37 -0.14
CA ARG A 63 -5.85 7.17 -0.21
C ARG A 63 -4.78 6.67 0.76
N ILE A 64 -5.17 6.29 1.98
CA ILE A 64 -4.25 5.75 2.98
C ILE A 64 -3.64 4.43 2.49
N LEU A 65 -4.48 3.55 1.92
CA LEU A 65 -4.02 2.29 1.33
C LEU A 65 -3.04 2.52 0.17
N LYS A 66 -3.32 3.48 -0.71
CA LYS A 66 -2.41 3.88 -1.79
C LYS A 66 -1.06 4.34 -1.23
N GLY A 67 -1.08 5.13 -0.15
CA GLY A 67 0.12 5.57 0.57
C GLY A 67 0.94 4.41 1.14
N SER A 68 0.30 3.39 1.72
CA SER A 68 1.01 2.21 2.22
C SER A 68 1.69 1.41 1.11
N ILE A 69 1.02 1.26 -0.05
CA ILE A 69 1.59 0.58 -1.22
C ILE A 69 2.74 1.40 -1.82
N ALA A 70 2.55 2.72 -1.91
CA ALA A 70 3.56 3.68 -2.34
C ALA A 70 4.83 3.60 -1.50
N PHE A 71 4.67 3.63 -0.18
CA PHE A 71 5.76 3.58 0.78
C PHE A 71 6.58 2.31 0.63
N LYS A 72 5.95 1.16 0.35
CA LYS A 72 6.66 -0.09 0.07
C LYS A 72 7.50 -0.01 -1.21
N GLY A 73 7.00 0.67 -2.25
CA GLY A 73 7.76 0.95 -3.46
C GLY A 73 9.00 1.82 -3.20
N VAL A 74 8.84 2.89 -2.41
CA VAL A 74 9.95 3.77 -2.00
C VAL A 74 10.95 3.02 -1.13
N LYS A 75 10.50 2.26 -0.12
CA LYS A 75 11.35 1.42 0.72
C LYS A 75 12.19 0.46 -0.13
N ASN A 76 11.58 -0.15 -1.16
CA ASN A 76 12.31 -1.01 -2.08
C ASN A 76 13.41 -0.23 -2.83
N LEU A 77 13.11 0.96 -3.34
CA LEU A 77 14.13 1.80 -4.00
C LEU A 77 15.28 2.16 -3.05
N VAL A 78 14.95 2.62 -1.83
CA VAL A 78 15.95 2.99 -0.81
C VAL A 78 16.82 1.79 -0.39
N MET A 79 16.21 0.62 -0.24
CA MET A 79 16.91 -0.58 0.24
C MET A 79 17.86 -1.18 -0.81
N TYR A 80 17.50 -1.12 -2.09
CA TYR A 80 18.32 -1.71 -3.17
C TYR A 80 19.27 -0.70 -3.83
N HIS A 81 19.09 0.60 -3.63
CA HIS A 81 20.05 1.60 -4.10
C HIS A 81 21.29 1.63 -3.18
N GLN A 82 22.47 1.29 -3.72
CA GLN A 82 23.70 1.11 -2.94
C GLN A 82 24.07 2.31 -2.06
N THR A 83 23.94 3.54 -2.58
CA THR A 83 24.31 4.76 -1.84
C THR A 83 23.34 5.07 -0.70
N LEU A 84 22.02 4.94 -0.94
CA LEU A 84 20.99 5.23 0.05
C LEU A 84 20.99 4.18 1.15
N ARG A 85 21.13 2.91 0.77
CA ARG A 85 21.32 1.79 1.72
C ARG A 85 22.52 2.05 2.62
N GLY A 86 23.66 2.45 2.05
CA GLY A 86 24.87 2.74 2.82
C GLY A 86 24.68 3.88 3.83
N LEU A 87 23.97 4.94 3.42
CA LEU A 87 23.64 6.06 4.32
C LEU A 87 22.74 5.61 5.49
N VAL A 88 21.67 4.86 5.21
CA VAL A 88 20.75 4.34 6.23
C VAL A 88 21.48 3.39 7.19
N MET A 89 22.33 2.50 6.68
CA MET A 89 23.09 1.57 7.53
C MET A 89 24.08 2.31 8.44
N ARG A 90 24.71 3.39 7.95
CA ARG A 90 25.60 4.25 8.75
C ARG A 90 24.88 4.99 9.87
N THR A 91 23.58 5.28 9.70
CA THR A 91 22.78 5.95 10.72
C THR A 91 22.40 5.05 11.88
N GLY A 92 22.53 3.71 11.75
CA GLY A 92 22.15 2.75 12.80
C GLY A 92 20.65 2.71 13.14
N ILE A 93 19.82 3.44 12.38
CA ILE A 93 18.38 3.54 12.60
C ILE A 93 17.75 2.15 12.40
N LEU A 94 16.97 1.69 13.39
CA LEU A 94 16.36 0.36 13.44
C LEU A 94 17.35 -0.81 13.58
N SER A 95 18.59 -0.56 13.99
CA SER A 95 19.52 -1.64 14.36
C SER A 95 18.99 -2.35 15.60
N SER A 96 18.71 -3.65 15.48
CA SER A 96 18.41 -4.51 16.62
C SER A 96 19.72 -4.88 17.31
N GLU A 97 19.80 -4.64 18.62
CA GLU A 97 20.86 -5.19 19.45
C GLU A 97 20.74 -6.72 19.40
N VAL A 98 21.75 -7.37 18.82
CA VAL A 98 21.84 -8.83 18.88
C VAL A 98 22.29 -9.15 20.30
N TYR A 99 21.38 -9.66 21.13
CA TYR A 99 21.73 -10.20 22.44
C TYR A 99 22.68 -11.38 22.20
N ALA A 100 23.98 -11.11 22.27
CA ALA A 100 25.01 -12.13 22.23
C ALA A 100 24.88 -12.92 23.53
N GLY A 101 24.09 -13.99 23.48
CA GLY A 101 24.02 -14.99 24.54
C GLY A 101 25.43 -15.44 24.87
N ALA A 102 25.78 -15.27 26.14
CA ALA A 102 27.03 -15.64 26.77
C ALA A 102 27.51 -17.03 26.30
N ARG A 103 28.80 -17.11 25.98
CA ARG A 103 29.57 -18.34 26.14
C ARG A 103 30.31 -18.27 27.46
#